data_AF-A0A7Y8SZ46-F1
#
_entry.id   AF-A0A7Y8SZ46-F1
#
_cell.length_a   1.000
_cell.length_b   1.000
_cell.length_c   1.000
_cell.angle_alpha   90.00
_cell.angle_beta   90.00
_cell.angle_gamma   90.00
#
_symmetry.space_group_name_H-M   'P 1'
#
loop_
_entity.id
_entity.type
_entity.pdbx_description
1 polymer ?
#
loop_
_entity_poly.entity_id
_entity_poly.type
_entity_poly.pdbx_seq_one_letter_code
_entity_poly.pdbx_strand_id
1 'polypeptide(L)'
;MTLGSLPVESVGLILVTILIFGAFVFGKAPFRAIGRIAYIATFPLRATVRLLQVLRLLPKGAAKGGRAGNGFIGASGLSIVGRAFWSQTETDLALFESEGSQVEGEVAAYDYTAEESGLARRGGFFRSIRILPRYMPDVNALDEPTAEIYRGQSDRFFSQQVPIYSNAAAFYEDVEGAVAIRMFRARDRRFYYLANEMRKIINANVKNLALALSLIVFGYAVIEMVLPREAQLDFAALIQYPVGMQVIALPLGAEVGRSTLNHILLDLLLFLFSLGLMGWFNFLFGRAQERNDEQMRGFLNRYLSRLADRYRQAIANARGVTVGDERDAHRAAATAQKWNKIILWMSFRTFFVETYLRNILFQIKRNSGYYIVGIPAVFALALSVFMLAAVSGDGSAGPEGSHSWSAMLFGILLVVSYVFILHRAMQQSMEMDQVDWLGFDNLQVHNAMDQIIGGYVEEIVHLRNRVRGGQG
;
A
#
# COMPACT_ATOMS: atom_id res chain seq x y z
N MET A 1 -41.34 28.31 16.91
CA MET A 1 -41.46 27.86 15.50
C MET A 1 -41.29 26.35 15.49
N THR A 2 -42.24 25.64 14.87
CA THR A 2 -42.19 24.18 14.74
C THR A 2 -41.01 23.77 13.88
N LEU A 3 -40.24 22.77 14.33
CA LEU A 3 -39.14 22.08 13.61
C LEU A 3 -39.58 21.41 12.28
N GLY A 4 -40.76 21.73 11.76
CA GLY A 4 -41.44 21.08 10.66
C GLY A 4 -41.47 21.97 9.42
N SER A 5 -40.40 21.94 8.64
CA SER A 5 -40.43 21.97 7.16
C SER A 5 -39.01 22.22 6.63
N LEU A 6 -38.08 21.33 6.95
CA LEU A 6 -37.10 21.04 5.90
C LEU A 6 -37.92 20.51 4.72
N PRO A 7 -37.81 21.09 3.51
CA PRO A 7 -38.52 20.58 2.35
C PRO A 7 -38.26 19.08 2.28
N VAL A 8 -39.31 18.28 2.07
CA VAL A 8 -39.20 16.81 1.94
C VAL A 8 -38.15 16.46 0.88
N GLU A 9 -37.98 17.34 -0.11
CA GLU A 9 -36.95 17.30 -1.15
C GLU A 9 -35.52 17.43 -0.61
N SER A 10 -35.27 18.30 0.38
CA SER A 10 -33.96 18.47 1.01
C SER A 10 -33.57 17.26 1.88
N VAL A 11 -34.54 16.71 2.64
CA VAL A 11 -34.32 15.48 3.42
C VAL A 11 -34.11 14.27 2.50
N GLY A 12 -34.86 14.21 1.39
CA GLY A 12 -34.68 13.21 0.33
C GLY A 12 -33.31 13.32 -0.33
N LEU A 13 -32.84 14.53 -0.65
CA LEU A 13 -31.54 14.75 -1.26
C LEU A 13 -30.39 14.42 -0.29
N ILE A 14 -30.53 14.72 1.01
CA ILE A 14 -29.57 14.33 2.05
C ILE A 14 -29.53 12.81 2.21
N LEU A 15 -30.68 12.14 2.28
CA LEU A 15 -30.75 10.67 2.37
C LEU A 15 -30.21 9.98 1.12
N VAL A 16 -30.54 10.49 -0.07
CA VAL A 16 -30.02 9.99 -1.36
C VAL A 16 -28.53 10.25 -1.47
N THR A 17 -28.04 11.41 -1.03
CA THR A 17 -26.61 11.69 -0.98
C THR A 17 -25.92 10.76 0.00
N ILE A 18 -26.44 10.56 1.22
CA ILE A 18 -25.91 9.62 2.22
C ILE A 18 -25.97 8.17 1.71
N LEU A 19 -27.00 7.76 0.95
CA LEU A 19 -27.15 6.41 0.38
C LEU A 19 -26.22 6.18 -0.82
N ILE A 20 -26.14 7.12 -1.76
CA ILE A 20 -25.18 7.10 -2.88
C ILE A 20 -23.77 7.13 -2.32
N PHE A 21 -23.54 7.90 -1.26
CA PHE A 21 -22.27 8.05 -0.58
C PHE A 21 -21.92 6.81 0.24
N GLY A 22 -22.87 6.19 0.94
CA GLY A 22 -22.71 4.87 1.57
C GLY A 22 -22.39 3.79 0.54
N ALA A 23 -23.08 3.80 -0.61
CA ALA A 23 -22.73 2.95 -1.75
C ALA A 23 -21.33 3.28 -2.32
N PHE A 24 -20.87 4.53 -2.19
CA PHE A 24 -19.53 4.99 -2.58
C PHE A 24 -18.42 4.53 -1.65
N VAL A 25 -18.68 4.61 -0.35
CA VAL A 25 -17.76 4.24 0.73
C VAL A 25 -17.62 2.72 0.85
N PHE A 26 -18.71 1.98 0.65
CA PHE A 26 -18.74 0.53 0.84
C PHE A 26 -18.65 -0.29 -0.47
N GLY A 27 -18.81 0.33 -1.64
CA GLY A 27 -18.78 -0.36 -2.95
C GLY A 27 -17.50 -0.11 -3.76
N LYS A 28 -17.01 -1.13 -4.48
CA LYS A 28 -16.00 -0.97 -5.58
C LYS A 28 -16.62 -0.41 -6.88
N ALA A 29 -17.94 -0.46 -6.99
CA ALA A 29 -18.73 -0.04 -8.16
C ALA A 29 -18.57 1.44 -8.59
N PRO A 30 -18.45 2.42 -7.67
CA PRO A 30 -18.37 3.83 -8.04
C PRO A 30 -17.00 4.23 -8.58
N PHE A 31 -15.92 3.64 -8.07
CA PHE A 31 -14.59 3.79 -8.68
C PHE A 31 -14.53 3.16 -10.08
N ARG A 32 -15.26 2.05 -10.30
CA ARG A 32 -15.45 1.48 -11.65
C ARG A 32 -16.32 2.38 -12.53
N ALA A 33 -17.34 3.04 -11.97
CA ALA A 33 -18.20 3.98 -12.67
C ALA A 33 -17.43 5.25 -13.04
N ILE A 34 -16.64 5.83 -12.15
CA ILE A 34 -15.71 6.94 -12.44
C ILE A 34 -14.72 6.50 -13.52
N GLY A 35 -14.15 5.29 -13.42
CA GLY A 35 -13.28 4.75 -14.47
C GLY A 35 -13.97 4.63 -15.83
N ARG A 36 -15.25 4.21 -15.87
CA ARG A 36 -16.07 4.12 -17.09
C ARG A 36 -16.47 5.51 -17.62
N ILE A 37 -16.86 6.43 -16.75
CA ILE A 37 -17.21 7.81 -17.11
C ILE A 37 -15.97 8.54 -17.62
N ALA A 38 -14.82 8.39 -16.98
CA ALA A 38 -13.55 8.91 -17.47
C ALA A 38 -13.11 8.25 -18.79
N TYR A 39 -13.39 6.96 -18.97
CA TYR A 39 -13.18 6.27 -20.24
C TYR A 39 -14.06 6.86 -21.37
N ILE A 40 -15.33 7.16 -21.08
CA ILE A 40 -16.27 7.78 -22.01
C ILE A 40 -15.90 9.25 -22.25
N ALA A 41 -15.55 10.01 -21.22
CA ALA A 41 -15.15 11.42 -21.33
C ALA A 41 -13.83 11.59 -22.10
N THR A 42 -12.95 10.59 -22.09
CA THR A 42 -11.72 10.58 -22.90
C THR A 42 -11.94 10.00 -24.31
N PHE A 43 -13.14 9.53 -24.65
CA PHE A 43 -13.49 9.07 -26.00
C PHE A 43 -13.26 10.10 -27.10
N PRO A 44 -13.72 11.37 -26.99
CA PRO A 44 -13.44 12.38 -28.02
C PRO A 44 -11.94 12.55 -28.21
N LEU A 45 -11.16 12.63 -27.12
CA LEU A 45 -9.71 12.78 -27.19
C LEU A 45 -9.02 11.59 -27.91
N ARG A 46 -9.48 10.36 -27.65
CA ARG A 46 -8.97 9.16 -28.34
C ARG A 46 -9.42 9.08 -29.79
N ALA A 47 -10.63 9.53 -30.09
CA ALA A 47 -11.14 9.65 -31.45
C ALA A 47 -10.30 10.65 -32.24
N THR A 48 -9.95 11.81 -31.65
CA THR A 48 -9.05 12.80 -32.26
C THR A 48 -7.65 12.24 -32.46
N VAL A 49 -7.09 11.53 -31.49
CA VAL A 49 -5.76 10.89 -31.64
C VAL A 49 -5.78 9.82 -32.73
N ARG A 50 -6.83 8.99 -32.80
CA ARG A 50 -7.00 7.99 -33.88
C ARG A 50 -7.20 8.67 -35.24
N LEU A 51 -7.98 9.74 -35.31
CA LEU A 51 -8.18 10.53 -36.53
C LEU A 51 -6.85 11.12 -37.00
N LEU A 52 -6.06 11.71 -36.11
CA LEU A 52 -4.73 12.24 -36.40
C LEU A 52 -3.74 11.14 -36.85
N GLN A 53 -3.85 9.92 -36.32
CA GLN A 53 -3.07 8.76 -36.76
C GLN A 53 -3.51 8.23 -38.15
N VAL A 54 -4.81 8.26 -38.46
CA VAL A 54 -5.37 7.91 -39.77
C VAL A 54 -4.94 8.93 -40.82
N LEU A 55 -4.98 10.22 -40.47
CA LEU A 55 -4.52 11.34 -41.28
C LEU A 55 -2.98 11.42 -41.41
N ARG A 56 -2.24 10.49 -40.80
CA ARG A 56 -0.76 10.44 -40.78
C ARG A 56 -0.06 11.67 -40.19
N LEU A 57 -0.80 12.51 -39.46
CA LEU A 57 -0.25 13.66 -38.73
C LEU A 57 0.44 13.25 -37.43
N LEU A 58 0.18 12.03 -36.95
CA LEU A 58 0.92 11.37 -35.88
C LEU A 58 1.55 10.06 -36.40
N PRO A 59 2.84 9.80 -36.11
CA PRO A 59 3.51 8.58 -36.57
C PRO A 59 2.84 7.33 -35.98
N LYS A 60 2.52 6.36 -36.84
CA LYS A 60 1.84 5.10 -36.48
C LYS A 60 2.64 4.16 -35.58
N GLY A 61 3.84 4.56 -35.12
CA GLY A 61 4.78 3.76 -34.34
C GLY A 61 4.73 3.92 -32.81
N ALA A 62 4.04 4.93 -32.27
CA ALA A 62 4.11 5.22 -30.82
C ALA A 62 3.48 4.16 -29.89
N ALA A 63 2.80 3.15 -30.42
CA ALA A 63 2.13 2.11 -29.62
C ALA A 63 2.82 0.73 -29.64
N LYS A 64 3.87 0.54 -30.44
CA LYS A 64 4.59 -0.75 -30.52
C LYS A 64 6.09 -0.52 -30.75
N GLY A 65 6.89 -0.76 -29.71
CA GLY A 65 8.35 -0.89 -29.82
C GLY A 65 9.10 0.32 -29.29
N GLY A 66 9.85 0.11 -28.20
CA GLY A 66 10.50 1.16 -27.43
C GLY A 66 11.59 1.94 -28.16
N ARG A 67 11.70 3.21 -27.79
CA ARG A 67 12.96 3.90 -27.49
C ARG A 67 12.64 5.15 -26.69
N ALA A 68 13.51 5.43 -25.72
CA ALA A 68 13.41 6.51 -24.75
C ALA A 68 13.18 7.89 -25.39
N GLY A 69 12.42 8.75 -24.71
CA GLY A 69 12.28 10.15 -25.08
C GLY A 69 11.02 10.81 -24.53
N ASN A 70 11.17 11.45 -23.37
CA ASN A 70 10.30 12.47 -22.79
C ASN A 70 8.89 12.05 -22.34
N GLY A 71 8.61 12.36 -21.07
CA GLY A 71 7.32 12.17 -20.41
C GLY A 71 6.19 12.89 -21.13
N PHE A 72 5.53 12.18 -22.02
CA PHE A 72 4.23 12.58 -22.55
C PHE A 72 3.19 12.27 -21.47
N ILE A 73 2.71 13.30 -20.78
CA ILE A 73 1.52 13.25 -19.93
C ILE A 73 0.31 13.15 -20.87
N GLY A 74 0.10 11.99 -21.50
CA GLY A 74 -1.02 11.72 -22.40
C GLY A 74 -1.75 10.47 -21.94
N ALA A 75 -3.08 10.55 -21.74
CA ALA A 75 -3.98 9.46 -21.29
C ALA A 75 -3.54 8.66 -20.04
N SER A 76 -2.35 8.93 -19.49
CA SER A 76 -1.60 8.10 -18.58
C SER A 76 -1.98 8.35 -17.13
N GLY A 77 -2.32 9.59 -16.75
CA GLY A 77 -2.82 9.91 -15.40
C GLY A 77 -4.06 9.12 -15.00
N LEU A 78 -5.07 9.05 -15.88
CA LEU A 78 -6.29 8.26 -15.65
C LEU A 78 -6.06 6.75 -15.81
N SER A 79 -5.12 6.33 -16.66
CA SER A 79 -4.71 4.93 -16.74
C SER A 79 -3.99 4.48 -15.46
N ILE A 80 -3.19 5.34 -14.84
CA ILE A 80 -2.52 5.10 -13.55
C ILE A 80 -3.58 4.94 -12.45
N VAL A 81 -4.62 5.76 -12.46
CA VAL A 81 -5.79 5.61 -11.57
C VAL A 81 -6.51 4.29 -11.83
N GLY A 82 -6.78 3.93 -13.10
CA GLY A 82 -7.37 2.63 -13.46
C GLY A 82 -6.52 1.43 -13.06
N ARG A 83 -5.19 1.54 -13.15
CA ARG A 83 -4.20 0.54 -12.72
C ARG A 83 -4.15 0.41 -11.19
N ALA A 84 -4.24 1.52 -10.46
CA ALA A 84 -4.29 1.53 -8.99
C ALA A 84 -5.57 0.87 -8.44
N PHE A 85 -6.63 0.73 -9.25
CA PHE A 85 -7.91 0.12 -8.89
C PHE A 85 -8.16 -1.25 -9.52
N TRP A 86 -7.17 -1.88 -10.14
CA TRP A 86 -7.30 -3.26 -10.62
C TRP A 86 -7.47 -4.24 -9.45
N SER A 87 -8.34 -5.23 -9.65
CA SER A 87 -8.70 -6.20 -8.59
C SER A 87 -7.67 -7.31 -8.39
N GLN A 88 -6.78 -7.51 -9.36
CA GLN A 88 -5.72 -8.51 -9.33
C GLN A 88 -4.48 -7.90 -9.97
N THR A 89 -3.38 -7.82 -9.22
CA THR A 89 -2.06 -7.44 -9.77
C THR A 89 -1.36 -8.66 -10.38
N GLU A 90 -0.33 -8.44 -11.19
CA GLU A 90 0.54 -9.54 -11.68
C GLU A 90 1.12 -10.34 -10.49
N THR A 91 1.48 -9.66 -9.41
CA THR A 91 1.90 -10.26 -8.14
C THR A 91 0.82 -11.16 -7.55
N ASP A 92 -0.45 -10.73 -7.53
CA ASP A 92 -1.56 -11.57 -7.06
C ASP A 92 -1.72 -12.80 -7.97
N LEU A 93 -1.67 -12.62 -9.30
CA LEU A 93 -1.77 -13.73 -10.25
C LEU A 93 -0.64 -14.75 -10.06
N ALA A 94 0.60 -14.28 -9.91
CA ALA A 94 1.76 -15.14 -9.68
C ALA A 94 1.72 -15.87 -8.34
N LEU A 95 1.08 -15.29 -7.31
CA LEU A 95 0.82 -15.98 -6.05
C LEU A 95 -0.18 -17.11 -6.23
N PHE A 96 -1.25 -16.92 -7.00
CA PHE A 96 -2.31 -17.92 -7.14
C PHE A 96 -2.10 -18.93 -8.29
N GLU A 97 -1.16 -18.72 -9.20
CA GLU A 97 -0.84 -19.66 -10.31
C GLU A 97 -0.55 -21.09 -9.79
N SER A 98 -0.86 -22.20 -10.47
CA SER A 98 -0.43 -23.54 -9.98
C SER A 98 1.06 -23.79 -10.27
N GLU A 99 1.78 -24.49 -9.39
CA GLU A 99 3.06 -25.12 -9.79
C GLU A 99 2.76 -26.23 -10.80
N GLY A 100 3.00 -25.97 -12.09
CA GLY A 100 3.08 -27.02 -13.12
C GLY A 100 1.92 -27.13 -14.13
N SER A 101 0.91 -26.27 -14.13
CA SER A 101 -0.14 -26.34 -15.17
C SER A 101 0.14 -25.39 -16.34
N GLN A 102 1.04 -25.80 -17.22
CA GLN A 102 0.95 -25.44 -18.66
C GLN A 102 0.17 -26.52 -19.43
N VAL A 103 -0.75 -27.22 -18.78
CA VAL A 103 -1.71 -28.09 -19.46
C VAL A 103 -2.91 -27.22 -19.81
N GLU A 104 -3.17 -27.08 -21.10
CA GLU A 104 -4.27 -26.30 -21.68
C GLU A 104 -5.60 -26.65 -21.00
N GLY A 105 -6.21 -25.68 -20.29
CA GLY A 105 -7.63 -25.75 -19.92
C GLY A 105 -8.02 -25.17 -18.56
N GLU A 106 -7.29 -25.48 -17.49
CA GLU A 106 -7.66 -25.03 -16.13
C GLU A 106 -6.41 -24.90 -15.24
N VAL A 107 -5.98 -23.67 -14.98
CA VAL A 107 -4.93 -23.38 -14.00
C VAL A 107 -5.57 -23.49 -12.63
N ALA A 108 -5.39 -24.64 -11.95
CA ALA A 108 -5.88 -24.84 -10.61
C ALA A 108 -5.16 -23.88 -9.65
N ALA A 109 -5.86 -22.84 -9.19
CA ALA A 109 -5.25 -21.85 -8.32
C ALA A 109 -4.73 -22.50 -7.02
N TYR A 110 -3.50 -22.18 -6.62
CA TYR A 110 -2.95 -22.67 -5.37
C TYR A 110 -3.76 -22.12 -4.19
N ASP A 111 -4.21 -23.03 -3.33
CA ASP A 111 -5.01 -22.67 -2.17
C ASP A 111 -4.12 -22.26 -0.98
N TYR A 112 -4.29 -21.02 -0.53
CA TYR A 112 -3.62 -20.46 0.63
C TYR A 112 -4.39 -20.66 1.94
N THR A 113 -5.43 -21.49 1.99
CA THR A 113 -6.20 -21.78 3.24
C THR A 113 -5.30 -22.22 4.41
N ALA A 114 -4.28 -23.03 4.15
CA ALA A 114 -3.34 -23.48 5.17
C ALA A 114 -2.51 -22.31 5.73
N GLU A 115 -1.96 -21.47 4.86
CA GLU A 115 -1.25 -20.25 5.23
C GLU A 115 -2.17 -19.26 5.96
N GLU A 116 -3.38 -19.06 5.46
CA GLU A 116 -4.37 -18.17 6.05
C GLU A 116 -4.75 -18.59 7.47
N SER A 117 -4.79 -19.89 7.76
CA SER A 117 -4.97 -20.38 9.14
C SER A 117 -3.89 -19.88 10.09
N GLY A 118 -2.66 -19.64 9.62
CA GLY A 118 -1.57 -19.09 10.42
C GLY A 118 -1.64 -17.57 10.63
N LEU A 119 -2.64 -16.90 10.05
CA LEU A 119 -2.86 -15.47 10.16
C LEU A 119 -4.16 -15.19 10.92
N ALA A 120 -4.11 -14.29 11.90
CA ALA A 120 -5.30 -13.83 12.61
C ALA A 120 -5.52 -12.34 12.32
N ARG A 121 -6.60 -12.03 11.62
CA ARG A 121 -7.01 -10.65 11.29
C ARG A 121 -7.89 -10.12 12.42
N ARG A 122 -7.57 -8.93 12.94
CA ARG A 122 -8.34 -8.25 14.00
C ARG A 122 -8.67 -6.82 13.60
N GLY A 123 -9.72 -6.27 14.20
CA GLY A 123 -10.14 -4.88 14.01
C GLY A 123 -11.30 -4.73 13.02
N GLY A 124 -12.14 -3.73 13.27
CA GLY A 124 -13.28 -3.39 12.42
C GLY A 124 -12.86 -2.44 11.29
N PHE A 125 -12.86 -1.15 11.59
CA PHE A 125 -12.59 -0.08 10.61
C PHE A 125 -11.12 -0.05 10.14
N PHE A 126 -10.19 -0.21 11.09
CA PHE A 126 -8.77 -0.43 10.81
C PHE A 126 -8.40 -1.86 11.17
N ARG A 127 -7.69 -2.52 10.26
CA ARG A 127 -7.34 -3.94 10.38
C ARG A 127 -5.89 -4.10 10.79
N SER A 128 -5.64 -5.09 11.64
CA SER A 128 -4.30 -5.55 12.01
C SER A 128 -4.17 -7.04 11.74
N ILE A 129 -3.01 -7.48 11.24
CA ILE A 129 -2.65 -8.90 11.17
C ILE A 129 -1.85 -9.28 12.40
N ARG A 130 -2.14 -10.46 12.96
CA ARG A 130 -1.28 -11.17 13.90
C ARG A 130 -0.76 -12.43 13.22
N ILE A 131 0.56 -12.62 13.26
CA ILE A 131 1.21 -13.78 12.67
C ILE A 131 1.39 -14.84 13.76
N LEU A 132 0.78 -16.01 13.58
CA LEU A 132 0.90 -17.10 14.55
C LEU A 132 2.25 -17.82 14.38
N PRO A 133 2.83 -18.38 15.46
CA PRO A 133 4.11 -19.08 15.39
C PRO A 133 4.15 -20.18 14.31
N ARG A 134 3.04 -20.91 14.12
CA ARG A 134 2.89 -21.96 13.09
C ARG A 134 3.03 -21.48 11.64
N TYR A 135 2.87 -20.17 11.42
CA TYR A 135 3.00 -19.58 10.09
C TYR A 135 4.45 -19.65 9.59
N MET A 136 5.41 -19.57 10.51
CA MET A 136 6.80 -19.72 10.15
C MET A 136 7.12 -21.16 9.69
N PRO A 137 7.85 -21.34 8.58
CA PRO A 137 8.27 -22.66 8.14
C PRO A 137 9.18 -23.32 9.20
N ASP A 138 9.07 -24.63 9.32
CA ASP A 138 9.77 -25.40 10.35
C ASP A 138 11.30 -25.39 10.13
N VAL A 139 12.04 -25.41 11.24
CA VAL A 139 13.48 -25.10 11.28
C VAL A 139 14.27 -26.36 11.61
N ASN A 140 14.27 -27.32 10.69
CA ASN A 140 15.30 -28.35 10.74
C ASN A 140 16.63 -27.75 10.28
N ALA A 141 17.73 -28.24 10.87
CA ALA A 141 19.09 -27.96 10.39
C ALA A 141 19.21 -28.34 8.91
N LEU A 142 20.21 -27.77 8.21
CA LEU A 142 20.48 -28.12 6.82
C LEU A 142 21.06 -29.54 6.72
N ASP A 143 20.18 -30.53 6.85
CA ASP A 143 20.46 -31.94 6.70
C ASP A 143 20.61 -32.33 5.22
N GLU A 144 21.16 -33.52 4.97
CA GLU A 144 21.41 -34.01 3.61
C GLU A 144 20.12 -34.07 2.75
N PRO A 145 18.95 -34.51 3.28
CA PRO A 145 17.68 -34.41 2.56
C PRO A 145 17.30 -32.98 2.18
N THR A 146 17.44 -32.00 3.09
CA THR A 146 17.14 -30.60 2.78
C THR A 146 18.13 -30.02 1.77
N ALA A 147 19.41 -30.38 1.88
CA ALA A 147 20.43 -29.98 0.93
C ALA A 147 20.13 -30.51 -0.48
N GLU A 148 19.59 -31.72 -0.60
CA GLU A 148 19.18 -32.27 -1.89
C GLU A 148 17.98 -31.54 -2.49
N ILE A 149 17.00 -31.16 -1.67
CA ILE A 149 15.89 -30.30 -2.12
C ILE A 149 16.43 -28.94 -2.59
N TYR A 150 17.38 -28.36 -1.87
CA TYR A 150 18.01 -27.09 -2.27
C TYR A 150 18.82 -27.23 -3.56
N ARG A 151 19.52 -28.35 -3.75
CA ARG A 151 20.20 -28.67 -5.01
C ARG A 151 19.18 -28.66 -6.16
N GLY A 152 18.11 -29.44 -6.04
CA GLY A 152 17.05 -29.48 -7.07
C GLY A 152 16.41 -28.11 -7.36
N GLN A 153 16.28 -27.24 -6.34
CA GLN A 153 15.77 -25.88 -6.52
C GLN A 153 16.79 -24.95 -7.18
N SER A 154 18.06 -25.03 -6.80
CA SER A 154 19.14 -24.29 -7.44
C SER A 154 19.31 -24.69 -8.91
N ASP A 155 19.24 -25.98 -9.23
CA ASP A 155 19.30 -26.48 -10.60
C ASP A 155 18.15 -25.92 -11.44
N ARG A 156 16.92 -25.92 -10.90
CA ARG A 156 15.78 -25.28 -11.57
C ARG A 156 16.01 -23.79 -11.75
N PHE A 157 16.45 -23.08 -10.72
CA PHE A 157 16.70 -21.64 -10.78
C PHE A 157 17.72 -21.26 -11.86
N PHE A 158 18.86 -21.97 -11.93
CA PHE A 158 19.91 -21.67 -12.90
C PHE A 158 19.61 -22.17 -14.33
N SER A 159 18.66 -23.09 -14.50
CA SER A 159 18.23 -23.58 -15.82
C SER A 159 16.95 -22.92 -16.36
N GLN A 160 16.19 -22.26 -15.50
CA GLN A 160 14.93 -21.62 -15.86
C GLN A 160 15.18 -20.37 -16.71
N GLN A 161 14.42 -20.24 -17.80
CA GLN A 161 14.38 -19.00 -18.57
C GLN A 161 13.60 -17.93 -17.80
N VAL A 162 14.20 -16.75 -17.63
CA VAL A 162 13.52 -15.59 -17.04
C VAL A 162 12.62 -14.98 -18.10
N PRO A 163 11.28 -14.99 -17.93
CA PRO A 163 10.40 -14.40 -18.91
C PRO A 163 10.53 -12.87 -18.85
N ILE A 164 11.25 -12.28 -19.81
CA ILE A 164 11.31 -10.83 -19.98
C ILE A 164 10.08 -10.40 -20.78
N TYR A 165 9.00 -10.08 -20.08
CA TYR A 165 7.81 -9.50 -20.71
C TYR A 165 7.46 -8.17 -20.05
N SER A 166 6.98 -7.23 -20.85
CA SER A 166 6.41 -5.98 -20.37
C SER A 166 4.89 -6.04 -20.52
N ASN A 167 4.18 -6.05 -19.39
CA ASN A 167 2.75 -5.81 -19.43
C ASN A 167 2.52 -4.29 -19.33
N ALA A 168 2.16 -3.66 -20.45
CA ALA A 168 1.86 -2.22 -20.50
C ALA A 168 0.65 -1.82 -19.62
N ALA A 169 -0.13 -2.78 -19.15
CA ALA A 169 -1.23 -2.56 -18.22
C ALA A 169 -0.83 -2.73 -16.74
N ALA A 170 0.28 -3.38 -16.44
CA ALA A 170 0.77 -3.55 -15.07
C ALA A 170 1.78 -2.45 -14.71
N PHE A 171 1.96 -2.20 -13.41
CA PHE A 171 3.09 -1.41 -12.96
C PHE A 171 4.37 -2.27 -12.98
N TYR A 172 5.51 -1.61 -13.20
CA TYR A 172 6.80 -2.29 -13.34
C TYR A 172 7.13 -3.15 -12.10
N GLU A 173 6.90 -2.61 -10.91
CA GLU A 173 7.18 -3.32 -9.65
C GLU A 173 6.23 -4.51 -9.39
N ASP A 174 5.04 -4.54 -10.01
CA ASP A 174 4.15 -5.72 -9.97
C ASP A 174 4.66 -6.84 -10.90
N VAL A 175 5.22 -6.49 -12.05
CA VAL A 175 5.83 -7.46 -12.98
C VAL A 175 7.10 -8.04 -12.36
N GLU A 176 7.95 -7.20 -11.77
CA GLU A 176 9.13 -7.66 -11.03
C GLU A 176 8.76 -8.56 -9.84
N GLY A 177 7.73 -8.16 -9.08
CA GLY A 177 7.21 -8.96 -7.98
C GLY A 177 6.75 -10.34 -8.42
N ALA A 178 6.01 -10.41 -9.54
CA ALA A 178 5.56 -11.66 -10.14
C ALA A 178 6.72 -12.58 -10.54
N VAL A 179 7.79 -12.03 -11.13
CA VAL A 179 8.99 -12.80 -11.49
C VAL A 179 9.66 -13.37 -10.24
N ALA A 180 9.86 -12.57 -9.20
CA ALA A 180 10.46 -13.03 -7.95
C ALA A 180 9.64 -14.16 -7.30
N ILE A 181 8.32 -14.02 -7.29
CA ILE A 181 7.42 -15.07 -6.79
C ILE A 181 7.61 -16.34 -7.61
N ARG A 182 7.50 -16.29 -8.94
CA ARG A 182 7.62 -17.48 -9.80
C ARG A 182 8.94 -18.24 -9.61
N MET A 183 10.04 -17.52 -9.34
CA MET A 183 11.35 -18.13 -9.13
C MET A 183 11.51 -18.82 -7.77
N PHE A 184 10.95 -18.25 -6.70
CA PHE A 184 11.21 -18.72 -5.32
C PHE A 184 9.98 -19.26 -4.60
N ARG A 185 8.84 -19.35 -5.28
CA ARG A 185 7.56 -19.76 -4.71
C ARG A 185 7.62 -21.04 -3.87
N ALA A 186 8.30 -22.06 -4.39
CA ALA A 186 8.39 -23.37 -3.76
C ALA A 186 8.90 -23.33 -2.31
N ARG A 187 9.71 -22.32 -1.95
CA ARG A 187 10.19 -22.12 -0.56
C ARG A 187 9.57 -20.90 0.12
N ASP A 188 9.31 -19.85 -0.63
CA ASP A 188 9.09 -18.51 -0.07
C ASP A 188 7.65 -18.05 -0.21
N ARG A 189 6.73 -18.94 -0.63
CA ARG A 189 5.29 -18.64 -0.77
C ARG A 189 4.69 -17.97 0.46
N ARG A 190 5.04 -18.42 1.67
CA ARG A 190 4.51 -17.85 2.92
C ARG A 190 4.98 -16.42 3.12
N PHE A 191 6.25 -16.17 2.81
CA PHE A 191 6.82 -14.83 2.86
C PHE A 191 6.12 -13.90 1.86
N TYR A 192 6.01 -14.30 0.58
CA TYR A 192 5.42 -13.46 -0.45
C TYR A 192 3.93 -13.20 -0.21
N TYR A 193 3.19 -14.22 0.24
CA TYR A 193 1.77 -14.09 0.59
C TYR A 193 1.57 -13.11 1.74
N LEU A 194 2.29 -13.29 2.86
CA LEU A 194 2.20 -12.40 4.01
C LEU A 194 2.56 -10.96 3.64
N ALA A 195 3.67 -10.76 2.93
CA ALA A 195 4.09 -9.42 2.51
C ALA A 195 3.04 -8.73 1.63
N ASN A 196 2.39 -9.47 0.73
CA ASN A 196 1.30 -8.95 -0.08
C ASN A 196 0.02 -8.67 0.74
N GLU A 197 -0.34 -9.52 1.70
CA GLU A 197 -1.51 -9.27 2.56
C GLU A 197 -1.28 -8.08 3.49
N MET A 198 -0.07 -7.90 4.02
CA MET A 198 0.32 -6.72 4.79
C MET A 198 0.22 -5.45 3.95
N ARG A 199 0.72 -5.48 2.69
CA ARG A 199 0.55 -4.38 1.73
C ARG A 199 -0.92 -4.00 1.58
N LYS A 200 -1.80 -4.98 1.35
CA LYS A 200 -3.24 -4.74 1.17
C LYS A 200 -3.88 -4.12 2.40
N ILE A 201 -3.50 -4.57 3.59
CA ILE A 201 -4.08 -4.07 4.85
C ILE A 201 -3.59 -2.67 5.18
N ILE A 202 -2.29 -2.40 5.04
CA ILE A 202 -1.75 -1.05 5.27
C ILE A 202 -2.39 -0.06 4.30
N ASN A 203 -2.44 -0.40 3.01
CA ASN A 203 -3.11 0.44 2.00
C ASN A 203 -4.61 0.64 2.31
N ALA A 204 -5.31 -0.40 2.74
CA ALA A 204 -6.71 -0.30 3.13
C ALA A 204 -6.91 0.61 4.35
N ASN A 205 -6.04 0.53 5.35
CA ASN A 205 -6.10 1.37 6.53
C ASN A 205 -5.86 2.85 6.19
N VAL A 206 -4.84 3.16 5.37
CA VAL A 206 -4.57 4.54 4.92
C VAL A 206 -5.75 5.09 4.13
N LYS A 207 -6.30 4.29 3.20
CA LYS A 207 -7.50 4.66 2.44
C LYS A 207 -8.68 4.94 3.37
N ASN A 208 -8.94 4.07 4.35
CA ASN A 208 -10.04 4.22 5.30
C ASN A 208 -9.86 5.47 6.18
N LEU A 209 -8.62 5.79 6.58
CA LEU A 209 -8.31 7.01 7.32
C LEU A 209 -8.59 8.25 6.48
N ALA A 210 -8.03 8.32 5.26
CA ALA A 210 -8.24 9.44 4.35
C ALA A 210 -9.74 9.64 4.06
N LEU A 211 -10.49 8.55 3.90
CA LEU A 211 -11.94 8.58 3.72
C LEU A 211 -12.67 9.11 4.97
N ALA A 212 -12.34 8.61 6.15
CA ALA A 212 -12.97 9.05 7.40
C ALA A 212 -12.70 10.54 7.66
N LEU A 213 -11.46 10.98 7.51
CA LEU A 213 -11.07 12.37 7.73
C LEU A 213 -11.73 13.30 6.69
N SER A 214 -11.76 12.92 5.41
CA SER A 214 -12.43 13.71 4.37
C SER A 214 -13.94 13.79 4.60
N LEU A 215 -14.54 12.70 5.08
CA LEU A 215 -15.96 12.67 5.43
C LEU A 215 -16.29 13.61 6.60
N ILE A 216 -15.42 13.69 7.60
CA ILE A 216 -15.61 14.62 8.72
C ILE A 216 -15.58 16.07 8.24
N VAL A 217 -14.58 16.45 7.43
CA VAL A 217 -14.47 17.81 6.88
C VAL A 217 -15.65 18.14 5.96
N PHE A 218 -16.06 17.18 5.12
CA PHE A 218 -17.23 17.35 4.25
C PHE A 218 -18.53 17.47 5.06
N GLY A 219 -18.71 16.64 6.08
CA GLY A 219 -19.86 16.70 6.98
C GLY A 219 -19.95 18.02 7.72
N TYR A 220 -18.81 18.53 8.23
CA TYR A 220 -18.72 19.88 8.79
C TYR A 220 -19.23 20.93 7.80
N ALA A 221 -18.71 20.93 6.57
CA ALA A 221 -19.10 21.89 5.55
C ALA A 221 -20.58 21.80 5.16
N VAL A 222 -21.14 20.59 5.02
CA VAL A 222 -22.57 20.40 4.70
C VAL A 222 -23.47 20.84 5.85
N ILE A 223 -23.11 20.52 7.09
CA ILE A 223 -23.88 20.95 8.27
C ILE A 223 -23.93 22.48 8.32
N GLU A 224 -22.79 23.15 8.15
CA GLU A 224 -22.70 24.63 8.11
C GLU A 224 -23.58 25.25 7.00
N MET A 225 -23.73 24.57 5.86
CA MET A 225 -24.56 25.06 4.76
C MET A 225 -26.05 24.80 4.96
N VAL A 226 -26.41 23.68 5.56
CA VAL A 226 -27.81 23.21 5.65
C VAL A 226 -28.49 23.65 6.93
N LEU A 227 -27.77 23.78 8.04
CA LEU A 227 -28.40 24.11 9.32
C LEU A 227 -28.97 25.54 9.26
N PRO A 228 -30.30 25.73 9.35
CA PRO A 228 -30.87 27.06 9.33
C PRO A 228 -30.33 27.86 10.51
N ARG A 229 -29.84 29.08 10.28
CA ARG A 229 -29.33 29.93 11.35
C ARG A 229 -30.36 30.26 12.42
N GLU A 230 -31.64 30.17 12.07
CA GLU A 230 -32.79 30.39 12.95
C GLU A 230 -33.15 29.14 13.78
N ALA A 231 -32.71 27.95 13.39
CA ALA A 231 -32.93 26.70 14.12
C ALA A 231 -31.88 26.46 15.23
N GLN A 232 -31.02 27.44 15.48
CA GLN A 232 -29.92 27.32 16.42
C GLN A 232 -30.42 27.41 17.85
N LEU A 233 -29.94 26.48 18.68
CA LEU A 233 -30.16 26.47 20.12
C LEU A 233 -29.76 27.84 20.68
N ASP A 234 -30.64 28.45 21.48
CA ASP A 234 -30.34 29.70 22.18
C ASP A 234 -29.35 29.42 23.33
N PHE A 235 -28.09 29.19 22.98
CA PHE A 235 -27.01 28.93 23.94
C PHE A 235 -26.84 30.11 24.91
N ALA A 236 -27.12 31.33 24.46
CA ALA A 236 -27.22 32.54 25.27
C ALA A 236 -28.31 32.48 26.37
N ALA A 237 -29.39 31.71 26.18
CA ALA A 237 -30.37 31.44 27.22
C ALA A 237 -29.93 30.32 28.19
N LEU A 238 -29.11 29.37 27.72
CA LEU A 238 -28.59 28.27 28.53
C LEU A 238 -27.46 28.72 29.49
N ILE A 239 -26.64 29.66 29.04
CA ILE A 239 -25.57 30.27 29.83
C ILE A 239 -26.14 31.56 30.42
N GLN A 240 -26.76 31.48 31.60
CA GLN A 240 -27.19 32.69 32.35
C GLN A 240 -25.99 33.64 32.47
N TYR A 241 -26.01 34.74 31.71
CA TYR A 241 -24.88 35.65 31.66
C TYR A 241 -24.57 36.19 33.07
N PRO A 242 -23.36 35.97 33.62
CA PRO A 242 -22.92 36.75 34.75
C PRO A 242 -22.84 38.22 34.29
N VAL A 243 -23.36 39.12 35.13
CA VAL A 243 -23.60 40.55 34.87
C VAL A 243 -22.40 41.29 34.23
N GLY A 244 -21.17 40.79 34.38
CA GLY A 244 -19.95 41.36 33.79
C GLY A 244 -19.78 41.19 32.27
N MET A 245 -20.43 40.22 31.60
CA MET A 245 -20.31 40.06 30.14
C MET A 245 -21.24 40.99 29.33
N GLN A 246 -22.18 41.69 29.98
CA GLN A 246 -23.00 42.70 29.32
C GLN A 246 -22.17 43.88 28.79
N VAL A 247 -21.01 44.15 29.38
CA VAL A 247 -20.13 45.27 29.03
C VAL A 247 -19.50 45.12 27.63
N ILE A 248 -19.31 43.88 27.15
CA ILE A 248 -18.73 43.61 25.81
C ILE A 248 -19.81 43.73 24.70
N ALA A 249 -21.10 43.62 25.05
CA ALA A 249 -22.21 43.67 24.10
C ALA A 249 -22.71 45.10 23.77
N LEU A 250 -22.15 46.14 24.41
CA LEU A 250 -22.66 47.51 24.31
C LEU A 250 -22.58 48.20 22.93
N PRO A 251 -21.60 47.94 22.03
CA PRO A 251 -21.53 48.70 20.78
C PRO A 251 -22.36 48.14 19.60
N LEU A 252 -22.95 46.94 19.70
CA LEU A 252 -23.57 46.23 18.56
C LEU A 252 -25.09 45.98 18.69
N GLY A 253 -25.72 46.35 19.81
CA GLY A 253 -27.10 46.01 20.10
C GLY A 253 -27.23 44.57 20.65
N ALA A 254 -28.02 44.42 21.71
CA ALA A 254 -28.10 43.17 22.49
C ALA A 254 -28.57 41.95 21.67
N GLU A 255 -29.38 42.16 20.63
CA GLU A 255 -29.89 41.09 19.76
C GLU A 255 -28.86 40.61 18.74
N VAL A 256 -28.14 41.55 18.11
CA VAL A 256 -27.05 41.23 17.15
C VAL A 256 -25.90 40.52 17.86
N GLY A 257 -25.57 40.94 19.09
CA GLY A 257 -24.56 40.30 19.92
C GLY A 257 -24.92 38.85 20.29
N ARG A 258 -26.18 38.58 20.65
CA ARG A 258 -26.65 37.21 20.99
C ARG A 258 -26.62 36.27 19.80
N SER A 259 -27.12 36.70 18.64
CA SER A 259 -27.09 35.88 17.42
C SER A 259 -25.65 35.54 17.01
N THR A 260 -24.75 36.53 17.04
CA THR A 260 -23.34 36.34 16.68
C THR A 260 -22.63 35.37 17.64
N LEU A 261 -22.89 35.48 18.95
CA LEU A 261 -22.31 34.57 19.94
C LEU A 261 -22.83 33.13 19.79
N ASN A 262 -24.13 32.94 19.52
CA ASN A 262 -24.71 31.61 19.29
C ASN A 262 -24.08 30.94 18.05
N HIS A 263 -23.84 31.70 16.97
CA HIS A 263 -23.13 31.20 15.78
C HIS A 263 -21.69 30.78 16.12
N ILE A 264 -20.92 31.65 16.77
CA ILE A 264 -19.52 31.35 17.13
C ILE A 264 -19.44 30.09 18.01
N LEU A 265 -20.35 29.94 18.97
CA LEU A 265 -20.39 28.78 19.86
C LEU A 265 -20.76 27.50 19.12
N LEU A 266 -21.73 27.55 18.20
CA LEU A 266 -22.10 26.39 17.39
C LEU A 266 -20.94 25.96 16.49
N ASP A 267 -20.33 26.90 15.76
CA ASP A 267 -19.21 26.63 14.85
C ASP A 267 -18.02 26.04 15.64
N LEU A 268 -17.76 26.57 16.84
CA LEU A 268 -16.74 26.07 17.76
C LEU A 268 -17.06 24.65 18.23
N LEU A 269 -18.30 24.35 18.64
CA LEU A 269 -18.71 23.02 19.06
C LEU A 269 -18.58 22.00 17.92
N LEU A 270 -19.02 22.38 16.72
CA LEU A 270 -18.93 21.52 15.54
C LEU A 270 -17.47 21.28 15.14
N PHE A 271 -16.62 22.30 15.24
CA PHE A 271 -15.17 22.20 15.05
C PHE A 271 -14.53 21.26 16.08
N LEU A 272 -14.79 21.46 17.38
CA LEU A 272 -14.22 20.63 18.44
C LEU A 272 -14.67 19.17 18.34
N PHE A 273 -15.95 18.95 18.01
CA PHE A 273 -16.49 17.62 17.77
C PHE A 273 -15.79 16.94 16.57
N SER A 274 -15.65 17.67 15.46
CA SER A 274 -14.96 17.18 14.26
C SER A 274 -13.49 16.86 14.55
N LEU A 275 -12.79 17.75 15.25
CA LEU A 275 -11.40 17.55 15.67
C LEU A 275 -11.26 16.33 16.59
N GLY A 276 -12.18 16.15 17.55
CA GLY A 276 -12.23 15.00 18.44
C GLY A 276 -12.42 13.68 17.67
N LEU A 277 -13.33 13.65 16.69
CA LEU A 277 -13.51 12.49 15.82
C LEU A 277 -12.26 12.19 14.98
N MET A 278 -11.63 13.21 14.39
CA MET A 278 -10.40 13.04 13.62
C MET A 278 -9.26 12.50 14.48
N GLY A 279 -9.10 13.03 15.70
CA GLY A 279 -8.15 12.53 16.69
C GLY A 279 -8.43 11.06 17.07
N TRP A 280 -9.69 10.70 17.26
CA TRP A 280 -10.10 9.32 17.55
C TRP A 280 -9.77 8.35 16.41
N PHE A 281 -10.10 8.71 15.15
CA PHE A 281 -9.75 7.88 13.99
C PHE A 281 -8.24 7.75 13.82
N ASN A 282 -7.49 8.84 13.99
CA ASN A 282 -6.03 8.82 13.92
C ASN A 282 -5.41 7.92 15.00
N PHE A 283 -5.94 7.95 16.22
CA PHE A 283 -5.50 7.08 17.31
C PHE A 283 -5.74 5.59 17.01
N LEU A 284 -6.93 5.25 16.49
CA LEU A 284 -7.24 3.86 16.10
C LEU A 284 -6.37 3.40 14.93
N PHE A 285 -6.13 4.27 13.95
CA PHE A 285 -5.20 4.02 12.84
C PHE A 285 -3.79 3.77 13.35
N GLY A 286 -3.24 4.66 14.17
CA GLY A 286 -1.88 4.56 14.71
C GLY A 286 -1.66 3.22 15.42
N ARG A 287 -2.59 2.82 16.30
CA ARG A 287 -2.52 1.51 16.97
C ARG A 287 -2.58 0.31 16.03
N ALA A 288 -3.36 0.39 14.95
CA ALA A 288 -3.43 -0.68 13.97
C ALA A 288 -2.14 -0.76 13.14
N GLN A 289 -1.58 0.39 12.79
CA GLN A 289 -0.35 0.50 11.99
C GLN A 289 0.88 0.05 12.79
N GLU A 290 1.05 0.54 14.02
CA GLU A 290 2.13 0.10 14.94
C GLU A 290 2.16 -1.42 15.10
N ARG A 291 0.99 -2.04 15.32
CA ARG A 291 0.89 -3.51 15.42
C ARG A 291 1.26 -4.21 14.12
N ASN A 292 0.84 -3.69 12.97
CA ASN A 292 1.20 -4.25 11.68
C ASN A 292 2.71 -4.18 11.46
N ASP A 293 3.33 -3.06 11.82
CA ASP A 293 4.76 -2.82 11.67
C ASP A 293 5.57 -3.73 12.60
N GLU A 294 5.17 -3.86 13.87
CA GLU A 294 5.77 -4.79 14.83
C GLU A 294 5.71 -6.25 14.33
N GLN A 295 4.55 -6.68 13.83
CA GLN A 295 4.36 -8.04 13.33
C GLN A 295 5.20 -8.29 12.08
N MET A 296 5.25 -7.32 11.16
CA MET A 296 6.10 -7.40 9.97
C MET A 296 7.57 -7.48 10.37
N ARG A 297 8.08 -6.53 11.16
CA ARG A 297 9.48 -6.50 11.62
C ARG A 297 9.85 -7.80 12.33
N GLY A 298 9.02 -8.26 13.26
CA GLY A 298 9.24 -9.51 13.98
C GLY A 298 9.24 -10.75 13.08
N PHE A 299 8.44 -10.76 12.00
CA PHE A 299 8.48 -11.81 11.00
C PHE A 299 9.73 -11.73 10.13
N LEU A 300 10.04 -10.56 9.59
CA LEU A 300 11.20 -10.34 8.71
C LEU A 300 12.51 -10.68 9.41
N ASN A 301 12.72 -10.22 10.64
CA ASN A 301 13.93 -10.52 11.40
C ASN A 301 14.11 -12.02 11.61
N ARG A 302 13.03 -12.74 11.98
CA ARG A 302 13.09 -14.20 12.14
C ARG A 302 13.32 -14.91 10.80
N TYR A 303 12.70 -14.44 9.73
CA TYR A 303 12.78 -15.07 8.41
C TYR A 303 14.18 -14.91 7.81
N LEU A 304 14.71 -13.68 7.82
CA LEU A 304 16.03 -13.35 7.28
C LEU A 304 17.16 -13.93 8.15
N SER A 305 17.03 -13.92 9.48
CA SER A 305 17.99 -14.60 10.36
C SER A 305 18.10 -16.09 10.01
N ARG A 306 16.98 -16.78 9.81
CA ARG A 306 16.99 -18.20 9.43
C ARG A 306 17.62 -18.44 8.06
N LEU A 307 17.39 -17.53 7.11
CA LEU A 307 18.00 -17.60 5.79
C LEU A 307 19.52 -17.43 5.89
N ALA A 308 19.98 -16.46 6.69
CA ALA A 308 21.39 -16.23 6.97
C ALA A 308 22.05 -17.43 7.69
N ASP A 309 21.36 -18.04 8.66
CA ASP A 309 21.88 -19.22 9.35
C ASP A 309 22.02 -20.42 8.42
N ARG A 310 21.05 -20.65 7.52
CA ARG A 310 21.16 -21.69 6.48
C ARG A 310 22.30 -21.41 5.51
N TYR A 311 22.48 -20.14 5.12
CA TYR A 311 23.58 -19.72 4.29
C TYR A 311 24.95 -20.02 4.94
N ARG A 312 25.11 -19.69 6.23
CA ARG A 312 26.33 -20.01 7.00
C ARG A 312 26.57 -21.52 7.10
N GLN A 313 25.52 -22.31 7.32
CA GLN A 313 25.62 -23.78 7.34
C GLN A 313 26.08 -24.34 5.98
N ALA A 314 25.54 -23.82 4.87
CA ALA A 314 26.00 -24.23 3.54
C ALA A 314 27.46 -23.86 3.28
N ILE A 315 27.93 -22.70 3.74
CA ILE A 315 29.35 -22.32 3.67
C ILE A 315 30.21 -23.30 4.47
N ALA A 316 29.81 -23.63 5.70
CA ALA A 316 30.54 -24.56 6.54
C ALA A 316 30.65 -25.95 5.87
N ASN A 317 29.54 -26.45 5.32
CA ASN A 317 29.51 -27.72 4.60
C ASN A 317 30.34 -27.67 3.32
N ALA A 318 30.32 -26.56 2.58
CA ALA A 318 31.13 -26.38 1.37
C ALA A 318 32.64 -26.43 1.65
N ARG A 319 33.08 -25.87 2.79
CA ARG A 319 34.48 -25.95 3.24
C ARG A 319 34.87 -27.36 3.66
N GLY A 320 33.94 -28.10 4.28
CA GLY A 320 34.17 -29.47 4.71
C GLY A 320 34.36 -30.47 3.56
N VAL A 321 34.03 -30.11 2.32
CA VAL A 321 34.12 -31.02 1.16
C VAL A 321 35.55 -31.47 0.88
N THR A 322 36.53 -30.60 1.06
CA THR A 322 37.90 -30.93 0.69
C THR A 322 38.57 -31.85 1.71
N VAL A 323 38.26 -31.66 2.99
CA VAL A 323 38.80 -32.43 4.11
C VAL A 323 38.29 -33.88 4.18
N GLY A 324 37.14 -34.20 3.57
CA GLY A 324 36.42 -35.46 3.80
C GLY A 324 36.67 -36.62 2.82
N ASP A 325 37.00 -36.33 1.56
CA ASP A 325 36.89 -37.31 0.44
C ASP A 325 38.17 -37.38 -0.43
N GLU A 326 39.36 -37.44 0.18
CA GLU A 326 40.66 -37.52 -0.52
C GLU A 326 40.79 -38.71 -1.51
N ARG A 327 39.93 -39.73 -1.38
CA ARG A 327 40.04 -40.99 -2.14
C ARG A 327 39.23 -41.03 -3.44
N ASP A 328 38.24 -40.14 -3.64
CA ASP A 328 37.39 -40.12 -4.83
C ASP A 328 37.15 -38.68 -5.32
N ALA A 329 38.01 -38.25 -6.25
CA ALA A 329 37.96 -36.90 -6.82
C ALA A 329 36.64 -36.59 -7.54
N HIS A 330 35.95 -37.59 -8.10
CA HIS A 330 34.67 -37.39 -8.77
C HIS A 330 33.54 -37.11 -7.78
N ARG A 331 33.53 -37.82 -6.64
CA ARG A 331 32.58 -37.54 -5.55
C ARG A 331 32.84 -36.19 -4.90
N ALA A 332 34.09 -35.86 -4.60
CA ALA A 332 34.47 -34.57 -4.05
C ALA A 332 34.04 -33.41 -4.98
N ALA A 333 34.26 -33.54 -6.29
CA ALA A 333 33.83 -32.56 -7.28
C ALA A 333 32.31 -32.40 -7.35
N ALA A 334 31.55 -33.51 -7.33
CA ALA A 334 30.08 -33.48 -7.36
C ALA A 334 29.51 -32.81 -6.08
N THR A 335 30.09 -33.12 -4.92
CA THR A 335 29.70 -32.52 -3.64
C THR A 335 30.04 -31.03 -3.59
N ALA A 336 31.22 -30.62 -4.09
CA ALA A 336 31.60 -29.22 -4.22
C ALA A 336 30.63 -28.46 -5.11
N GLN A 337 30.28 -29.01 -6.29
CA GLN A 337 29.29 -28.42 -7.19
C GLN A 337 27.92 -28.25 -6.54
N LYS A 338 27.45 -29.27 -5.80
CA LYS A 338 26.19 -29.22 -5.04
C LYS A 338 26.18 -28.03 -4.08
N TRP A 339 27.19 -27.92 -3.22
CA TRP A 339 27.23 -26.85 -2.23
C TRP A 339 27.43 -25.46 -2.85
N ASN A 340 28.25 -25.34 -3.89
CA ASN A 340 28.46 -24.05 -4.56
C ASN A 340 27.16 -23.53 -5.19
N LYS A 341 26.38 -24.40 -5.86
CA LYS A 341 25.05 -24.04 -6.39
C LYS A 341 24.09 -23.62 -5.29
N ILE A 342 24.07 -24.35 -4.17
CA ILE A 342 23.22 -24.04 -3.01
C ILE A 342 23.58 -22.66 -2.42
N ILE A 343 24.86 -22.35 -2.26
CA ILE A 343 25.34 -21.07 -1.74
C ILE A 343 24.90 -19.93 -2.67
N LEU A 344 25.20 -20.03 -3.97
CA LEU A 344 24.80 -19.01 -4.94
C LEU A 344 23.28 -18.82 -4.98
N TRP A 345 22.52 -19.91 -4.99
CA TRP A 345 21.05 -19.86 -4.98
C TRP A 345 20.51 -19.19 -3.71
N MET A 346 21.05 -19.47 -2.52
CA MET A 346 20.63 -18.81 -1.28
C MET A 346 20.99 -17.33 -1.25
N SER A 347 22.13 -16.94 -1.82
CA SER A 347 22.50 -15.54 -2.02
C SER A 347 21.47 -14.83 -2.90
N PHE A 348 21.16 -15.37 -4.07
CA PHE A 348 20.12 -14.82 -4.95
C PHE A 348 18.75 -14.76 -4.27
N ARG A 349 18.36 -15.83 -3.56
CA ARG A 349 17.12 -15.87 -2.79
C ARG A 349 17.00 -14.70 -1.83
N THR A 350 18.07 -14.39 -1.08
CA THR A 350 18.08 -13.27 -0.13
C THR A 350 17.95 -11.92 -0.85
N PHE A 351 18.68 -11.75 -1.96
CA PHE A 351 18.57 -10.57 -2.80
C PHE A 351 17.13 -10.35 -3.31
N PHE A 352 16.50 -11.37 -3.90
CA PHE A 352 15.14 -11.27 -4.43
C PHE A 352 14.08 -11.04 -3.35
N VAL A 353 14.24 -11.64 -2.17
CA VAL A 353 13.40 -11.38 -1.00
C VAL A 353 13.47 -9.90 -0.61
N GLU A 354 14.68 -9.33 -0.59
CA GLU A 354 14.89 -7.91 -0.28
C GLU A 354 14.32 -6.98 -1.35
N THR A 355 14.59 -7.26 -2.64
CA THR A 355 14.02 -6.50 -3.76
C THR A 355 12.50 -6.52 -3.73
N TYR A 356 11.89 -7.68 -3.45
CA TYR A 356 10.45 -7.79 -3.31
C TYR A 356 9.91 -6.93 -2.16
N LEU A 357 10.57 -6.89 -1.00
CA LEU A 357 10.15 -6.02 0.11
C LEU A 357 10.22 -4.56 -0.25
N ARG A 358 11.32 -4.12 -0.88
CA ARG A 358 11.48 -2.74 -1.36
C ARG A 358 10.37 -2.39 -2.34
N ASN A 359 10.02 -3.30 -3.26
CA ASN A 359 8.90 -3.12 -4.17
C ASN A 359 7.56 -3.01 -3.44
N ILE A 360 7.29 -3.86 -2.45
CA ILE A 360 6.08 -3.78 -1.63
C ILE A 360 5.98 -2.45 -0.87
N LEU A 361 7.06 -2.01 -0.23
CA LEU A 361 7.11 -0.73 0.51
C LEU A 361 6.89 0.46 -0.42
N PHE A 362 7.52 0.43 -1.60
CA PHE A 362 7.29 1.43 -2.63
C PHE A 362 5.82 1.48 -3.07
N GLN A 363 5.19 0.31 -3.28
CA GLN A 363 3.76 0.24 -3.60
C GLN A 363 2.89 0.81 -2.48
N ILE A 364 3.20 0.53 -1.21
CA ILE A 364 2.49 1.09 -0.06
C ILE A 364 2.58 2.62 -0.09
N LYS A 365 3.79 3.16 -0.21
CA LYS A 365 4.04 4.61 -0.23
C LYS A 365 3.30 5.29 -1.38
N ARG A 366 3.40 4.73 -2.58
CA ARG A 366 2.75 5.27 -3.77
C ARG A 366 1.23 5.25 -3.67
N ASN A 367 0.64 4.09 -3.33
CA ASN A 367 -0.82 3.94 -3.24
C ASN A 367 -1.39 4.82 -2.10
N SER A 368 -0.69 4.88 -0.98
CA SER A 368 -1.02 5.79 0.13
C SER A 368 -1.04 7.25 -0.33
N GLY A 369 -0.04 7.66 -1.10
CA GLY A 369 -0.01 8.99 -1.73
C GLY A 369 -1.21 9.26 -2.62
N TYR A 370 -1.64 8.28 -3.43
CA TYR A 370 -2.85 8.40 -4.27
C TYR A 370 -4.13 8.54 -3.46
N TYR A 371 -4.29 7.80 -2.36
CA TYR A 371 -5.47 7.94 -1.51
C TYR A 371 -5.55 9.30 -0.83
N ILE A 372 -4.40 9.81 -0.39
CA ILE A 372 -4.30 11.08 0.32
C ILE A 372 -4.64 12.29 -0.53
N VAL A 373 -4.29 12.26 -1.82
CA VAL A 373 -4.61 13.37 -2.73
C VAL A 373 -5.97 13.12 -3.39
N GLY A 374 -6.20 11.89 -3.85
CA GLY A 374 -7.36 11.54 -4.65
C GLY A 374 -8.67 11.60 -3.87
N ILE A 375 -8.70 11.10 -2.63
CA ILE A 375 -9.93 11.10 -1.83
C ILE A 375 -10.38 12.53 -1.52
N PRO A 376 -9.56 13.41 -0.91
CA PRO A 376 -9.97 14.79 -0.64
C PRO A 376 -10.38 15.56 -1.89
N ALA A 377 -9.69 15.35 -3.02
CA ALA A 377 -10.06 15.99 -4.28
C ALA A 377 -11.49 15.62 -4.73
N VAL A 378 -11.89 14.36 -4.57
CA VAL A 378 -13.25 13.92 -4.87
C VAL A 378 -14.27 14.58 -3.94
N PHE A 379 -13.96 14.68 -2.64
CA PHE A 379 -14.85 15.37 -1.69
C PHE A 379 -14.95 16.88 -1.95
N ALA A 380 -13.84 17.54 -2.29
CA ALA A 380 -13.82 18.95 -2.65
C ALA A 380 -14.66 19.22 -3.92
N LEU A 381 -14.59 18.32 -4.90
CA LEU A 381 -15.43 18.38 -6.10
C LEU A 381 -16.90 18.16 -5.75
N ALA A 382 -17.22 17.17 -4.92
CA ALA A 382 -18.59 16.92 -4.46
C ALA A 382 -19.17 18.14 -3.72
N LEU A 383 -18.36 18.77 -2.85
CA LEU A 383 -18.74 19.98 -2.14
C LEU A 383 -18.99 21.15 -3.09
N SER A 384 -18.17 21.29 -4.13
CA SER A 384 -18.32 22.34 -5.13
C SER A 384 -19.61 22.17 -5.95
N VAL A 385 -19.96 20.92 -6.31
CA VAL A 385 -21.24 20.61 -6.98
C VAL A 385 -22.42 20.90 -6.05
N PHE A 386 -22.31 20.51 -4.78
CA PHE A 386 -23.34 20.78 -3.78
C PHE A 386 -23.57 22.30 -3.60
N MET A 387 -22.49 23.07 -3.49
CA MET A 387 -22.54 24.54 -3.43
C MET A 387 -23.20 25.15 -4.66
N LEU A 388 -22.86 24.67 -5.87
CA LEU A 388 -23.46 25.17 -7.10
C LEU A 388 -24.96 24.84 -7.20
N ALA A 389 -25.37 23.66 -6.72
CA ALA A 389 -26.77 23.27 -6.65
C ALA A 389 -27.55 24.14 -5.63
N ALA A 390 -26.96 24.43 -4.47
CA ALA A 390 -27.56 25.31 -3.47
C ALA A 390 -27.79 26.73 -4.01
N VAL A 391 -26.84 27.26 -4.79
CA VAL A 391 -26.95 28.60 -5.41
C VAL A 391 -28.00 28.65 -6.54
N SER A 392 -28.28 27.52 -7.21
CA SER A 392 -29.20 27.48 -8.37
C SER A 392 -30.63 27.08 -8.02
N GLY A 393 -30.87 26.48 -6.84
CA GLY A 393 -32.16 25.90 -6.45
C GLY A 393 -33.22 26.89 -5.98
N ASP A 394 -32.85 28.09 -5.53
CA ASP A 394 -33.79 29.15 -5.16
C ASP A 394 -33.11 30.51 -5.30
N GLY A 395 -33.68 31.42 -6.11
CA GLY A 395 -33.18 32.78 -6.29
C GLY A 395 -33.24 33.65 -5.02
N SER A 396 -33.81 33.13 -3.93
CA SER A 396 -33.83 33.71 -2.57
C SER A 396 -32.84 33.05 -1.60
N ALA A 397 -32.23 31.93 -1.98
CA ALA A 397 -31.12 31.29 -1.24
C ALA A 397 -29.76 31.80 -1.76
N GLY A 398 -29.71 33.06 -2.19
CA GLY A 398 -28.44 33.73 -2.46
C GLY A 398 -27.59 33.77 -1.19
N PRO A 399 -26.25 33.79 -1.30
CA PRO A 399 -25.32 33.90 -0.18
C PRO A 399 -25.35 35.30 0.49
N GLU A 400 -26.53 35.93 0.57
CA GLU A 400 -26.72 37.22 1.24
C GLU A 400 -26.69 37.09 2.77
N GLY A 401 -26.79 35.86 3.30
CA GLY A 401 -26.56 35.56 4.71
C GLY A 401 -25.08 35.33 5.02
N SER A 402 -24.27 36.39 4.99
CA SER A 402 -22.90 36.49 5.55
C SER A 402 -22.37 35.18 6.16
N HIS A 403 -21.62 34.34 5.43
CA HIS A 403 -20.89 33.25 6.09
C HIS A 403 -20.17 33.84 7.30
N SER A 404 -20.51 33.37 8.51
CA SER A 404 -19.92 33.91 9.71
C SER A 404 -18.41 33.77 9.51
N TRP A 405 -17.67 34.85 9.75
CA TRP A 405 -16.22 34.78 9.68
C TRP A 405 -15.69 33.65 10.59
N SER A 406 -16.44 33.25 11.62
CA SER A 406 -16.20 32.10 12.48
C SER A 406 -16.30 30.76 11.74
N ALA A 407 -17.33 30.50 10.94
CA ALA A 407 -17.43 29.26 10.16
C ALA A 407 -16.27 29.13 9.15
N MET A 408 -15.88 30.24 8.52
CA MET A 408 -14.71 30.26 7.63
C MET A 408 -13.41 29.98 8.42
N LEU A 409 -13.23 30.64 9.57
CA LEU A 409 -12.06 30.45 10.43
C LEU A 409 -11.95 29.00 10.91
N PHE A 410 -13.03 28.45 11.48
CA PHE A 410 -13.05 27.08 12.00
C PHE A 410 -12.96 26.04 10.89
N GLY A 411 -13.54 26.29 9.71
CA GLY A 411 -13.36 25.47 8.51
C GLY A 411 -11.90 25.43 8.06
N ILE A 412 -11.21 26.58 8.00
CA ILE A 412 -9.78 26.63 7.67
C ILE A 412 -8.96 25.87 8.73
N LEU A 413 -9.22 26.09 10.02
CA LEU A 413 -8.54 25.36 11.10
C LEU A 413 -8.77 23.85 11.02
N LEU A 414 -9.97 23.41 10.61
CA LEU A 414 -10.28 22.00 10.43
C LEU A 414 -9.50 21.41 9.25
N VAL A 415 -9.39 22.13 8.13
CA VAL A 415 -8.57 21.73 6.97
C VAL A 415 -7.09 21.68 7.31
N VAL A 416 -6.57 22.65 8.07
CA VAL A 416 -5.18 22.63 8.56
C VAL A 416 -4.94 21.42 9.46
N SER A 417 -5.87 21.16 10.39
CA SER A 417 -5.82 19.98 11.27
C SER A 417 -5.88 18.67 10.47
N TYR A 418 -6.70 18.61 9.42
CA TYR A 418 -6.76 17.49 8.48
C TYR A 418 -5.40 17.21 7.85
N VAL A 419 -4.77 18.23 7.26
CA VAL A 419 -3.46 18.09 6.61
C VAL A 419 -2.41 17.65 7.61
N PHE A 420 -2.40 18.23 8.82
CA PHE A 420 -1.45 17.88 9.86
C PHE A 420 -1.60 16.43 10.34
N ILE A 421 -2.82 16.00 10.64
CA ILE A 421 -3.10 14.63 11.10
C ILE A 421 -2.71 13.62 10.02
N LEU A 422 -3.07 13.89 8.77
CA LEU A 422 -2.76 13.01 7.64
C LEU A 422 -1.24 12.93 7.37
N HIS A 423 -0.54 14.05 7.46
CA HIS A 423 0.92 14.09 7.32
C HIS A 423 1.61 13.26 8.40
N ARG A 424 1.17 13.39 9.66
CA ARG A 424 1.70 12.59 10.77
C ARG A 424 1.42 11.10 10.59
N ALA A 425 0.20 10.73 10.18
CA ALA A 425 -0.16 9.35 9.89
C ALA A 425 0.72 8.75 8.77
N MET A 426 1.11 9.57 7.79
CA MET A 426 2.02 9.13 6.73
C MET A 426 3.43 8.88 7.22
N GLN A 427 3.98 9.76 8.07
CA GLN A 427 5.31 9.54 8.63
C GLN A 427 5.37 8.19 9.36
N GLN A 428 4.35 7.84 10.13
CA GLN A 428 4.25 6.54 10.80
C GLN A 428 4.27 5.36 9.80
N SER A 429 3.55 5.46 8.68
CA SER A 429 3.59 4.43 7.63
C SER A 429 4.92 4.34 6.88
N MET A 430 5.68 5.44 6.80
CA MET A 430 6.96 5.52 6.09
C MET A 430 8.15 5.08 6.94
N GLU A 431 8.04 5.09 8.27
CA GLU A 431 9.07 4.57 9.18
C GLU A 431 9.31 3.06 9.06
N MET A 432 8.47 2.32 8.31
CA MET A 432 8.79 0.95 7.89
C MET A 432 10.05 0.86 7.01
N ASP A 433 10.42 1.93 6.31
CA ASP A 433 11.46 1.95 5.26
C ASP A 433 12.92 2.03 5.82
N GLN A 434 13.10 2.15 7.14
CA GLN A 434 14.40 2.48 7.75
C GLN A 434 14.99 1.43 8.70
N VAL A 435 14.48 0.19 8.72
CA VAL A 435 15.00 -0.81 9.67
C VAL A 435 16.09 -1.66 9.05
N ASP A 436 17.22 -1.75 9.76
CA ASP A 436 18.35 -2.67 9.58
C ASP A 436 17.92 -4.15 9.59
N TRP A 437 17.13 -4.58 8.61
CA TRP A 437 16.97 -6.00 8.36
C TRP A 437 18.29 -6.56 7.83
N LEU A 438 18.59 -7.82 8.18
CA LEU A 438 19.70 -8.60 7.64
C LEU A 438 19.55 -8.75 6.11
N GLY A 439 19.94 -7.71 5.37
CA GLY A 439 19.90 -7.65 3.92
C GLY A 439 21.03 -8.44 3.27
N PHE A 440 21.02 -8.47 1.94
CA PHE A 440 22.02 -9.16 1.13
C PHE A 440 23.45 -8.71 1.44
N ASP A 441 23.66 -7.43 1.74
CA ASP A 441 24.97 -6.86 2.06
C ASP A 441 25.61 -7.52 3.29
N ASN A 442 24.80 -8.00 4.24
CA ASN A 442 25.27 -8.69 5.44
C ASN A 442 25.72 -10.14 5.19
N LEU A 443 25.39 -10.72 4.03
CA LEU A 443 25.82 -12.08 3.68
C LEU A 443 27.29 -12.13 3.23
N GLN A 444 27.89 -10.99 2.87
CA GLN A 444 29.29 -10.90 2.41
C GLN A 444 29.66 -12.00 1.41
N VAL A 445 28.83 -12.18 0.38
CA VAL A 445 28.94 -13.29 -0.57
C VAL A 445 30.33 -13.39 -1.20
N HIS A 446 30.97 -12.25 -1.49
CA HIS A 446 32.34 -12.22 -1.99
C HIS A 446 33.34 -12.90 -1.03
N ASN A 447 33.36 -12.51 0.25
CA ASN A 447 34.25 -13.10 1.26
C ASN A 447 34.01 -14.61 1.42
N ALA A 448 32.76 -15.05 1.35
CA ALA A 448 32.42 -16.46 1.43
C ALA A 448 32.95 -17.24 0.21
N MET A 449 32.77 -16.71 -1.00
CA MET A 449 33.25 -17.33 -2.23
C MET A 449 34.77 -17.36 -2.31
N ASP A 450 35.45 -16.27 -1.92
CA ASP A 450 36.92 -16.19 -1.87
C ASP A 450 37.49 -17.26 -0.93
N GLN A 451 36.88 -17.46 0.24
CA GLN A 451 37.34 -18.47 1.20
C GLN A 451 37.09 -19.90 0.70
N ILE A 452 35.98 -20.16 0.01
CA ILE A 452 35.67 -21.51 -0.52
C ILE A 452 36.54 -21.82 -1.74
N ILE A 453 36.57 -20.93 -2.74
CA ILE A 453 37.35 -21.12 -3.96
C ILE A 453 38.84 -21.13 -3.62
N GLY A 454 39.29 -20.21 -2.77
CA GLY A 454 40.66 -20.16 -2.27
C GLY A 454 41.06 -21.48 -1.60
N GLY A 455 40.24 -21.98 -0.67
CA GLY A 455 40.48 -23.28 -0.04
C GLY A 455 40.55 -24.44 -1.03
N TYR A 456 39.66 -24.49 -2.02
CA TYR A 456 39.71 -25.51 -3.08
C TYR A 456 41.00 -25.44 -3.90
N VAL A 457 41.47 -24.24 -4.25
CA VAL A 457 42.70 -24.03 -5.02
C VAL A 457 43.94 -24.41 -4.19
N GLU A 458 44.00 -23.99 -2.93
CA GLU A 458 45.10 -24.33 -2.02
C GLU A 458 45.27 -25.84 -1.88
N GLU A 459 44.17 -26.57 -1.76
CA GLU A 459 44.21 -28.02 -1.60
C GLU A 459 44.61 -28.76 -2.88
N ILE A 460 44.12 -28.30 -4.04
CA ILE A 460 44.58 -28.81 -5.34
C ILE A 460 46.09 -28.59 -5.51
N VAL A 461 46.59 -27.41 -5.14
CA VAL A 461 48.03 -27.11 -5.20
C VAL A 461 48.83 -27.99 -4.22
N HIS A 462 48.34 -28.18 -3.00
CA HIS A 462 48.94 -29.04 -2.00
C HIS A 462 49.04 -30.50 -2.50
N LEU A 463 47.94 -31.06 -3.01
CA LEU A 463 47.90 -32.42 -3.57
C LEU A 463 48.83 -32.56 -4.79
N ARG A 464 48.84 -31.58 -5.71
CA ARG A 464 49.75 -31.56 -6.86
C ARG A 464 51.22 -31.59 -6.42
N ASN A 465 51.57 -30.79 -5.41
CA ASN A 465 52.94 -30.71 -4.89
C ASN A 465 53.34 -32.01 -4.19
N ARG A 466 52.43 -32.67 -3.47
CA ARG A 466 52.66 -33.99 -2.84
C ARG A 466 52.92 -35.09 -3.88
N VAL A 467 52.17 -35.10 -4.99
CA VAL A 467 52.37 -36.07 -6.09
C VAL A 467 53.69 -35.83 -6.82
N ARG A 468 54.06 -34.56 -7.08
CA ARG A 468 55.35 -34.22 -7.70
C ARG A 468 56.56 -34.47 -6.79
N GLY A 469 56.43 -34.27 -5.48
CA GLY A 469 57.49 -34.54 -4.51
C GLY A 469 57.76 -36.03 -4.26
N GLY A 470 56.82 -36.92 -4.61
CA GLY A 470 56.98 -38.38 -4.49
C GLY A 470 57.55 -39.08 -5.73
N GLN A 471 57.86 -38.35 -6.80
CA GLN A 471 58.51 -38.87 -8.01
C GLN A 471 60.03 -38.55 -8.07
N GLY A 472 60.60 -38.10 -6.95
CA GLY A 472 62.03 -37.80 -6.79
C GLY A 472 62.81 -38.96 -6.19
#